data_AF-A0A6J6YIJ0-F1
#
_entry.id   AF-A0A6J6YIJ0-F1
#
_cell.length_a   1.000
_cell.length_b   1.000
_cell.length_c   1.000
_cell.angle_alpha   90.00
_cell.angle_beta   90.00
_cell.angle_gamma   90.00
#
_symmetry.space_group_name_H-M   'P 1'
#
loop_
_entity.id
_entity.type
_entity.pdbx_description
1 polymer ?
#
loop_
_entity_poly.entity_id
_entity_poly.type
_entity_poly.pdbx_seq_one_letter_code
_entity_poly.pdbx_strand_id
1 'polypeptide(L)'
;MSLPGRFVVLIPNSSTYGISKRLDDGERRRLRNILDKVKPPQHGVIVRTAAEGVTSEEISSDVRRLLSQWEQIENLANTTQAPALLYREPDMAVRVIREEFSDNYRSVVIDDEALYRDVHDYVSSISPALADRIEFYDRSTEPLSIFERHHVHEQVHKALDRKVWLPSGGSLIIEHTEALTVIDVNTGKNVGSKSLEETVYRNNLEAAIEIAKQLRLRDIGGIIVIDFIDMEIKGNRDDVVKVFREALARDKTRTQVFDISELGLVEMTRKRIGEGLLESFATQCPDCEGRGVQIHPDLLV
;
A
#
# COMPACT_ATOMS: atom_id res chain seq x y z
N MET A 1 5.10 -21.58 13.10
CA MET A 1 5.34 -20.15 13.41
C MET A 1 6.19 -19.56 12.29
N SER A 2 6.03 -18.27 11.99
CA SER A 2 6.91 -17.55 11.06
C SER A 2 7.37 -16.26 11.75
N LEU A 3 8.63 -15.88 11.56
CA LEU A 3 9.20 -14.65 12.08
C LEU A 3 9.46 -13.69 10.90
N PRO A 4 8.58 -12.70 10.69
CA PRO A 4 8.74 -11.75 9.59
C PRO A 4 9.81 -10.71 9.92
N GLY A 5 10.90 -10.73 9.13
CA GLY A 5 11.88 -9.65 9.04
C GLY A 5 11.51 -8.63 7.96
N ARG A 6 12.42 -7.70 7.71
CA ARG A 6 12.23 -6.64 6.71
C ARG A 6 12.36 -7.19 5.29
N PHE A 7 13.40 -7.97 5.04
CA PHE A 7 13.76 -8.50 3.73
C PHE A 7 13.40 -9.97 3.60
N VAL A 8 13.42 -10.71 4.70
CA VAL A 8 13.15 -12.14 4.72
C VAL A 8 12.11 -12.52 5.77
N VAL A 9 11.49 -13.67 5.59
CA VAL A 9 10.66 -14.34 6.60
C VAL A 9 11.36 -15.64 6.98
N LEU A 10 11.71 -15.80 8.25
CA LEU A 10 12.26 -17.04 8.78
C LEU A 10 11.10 -17.97 9.19
N ILE A 11 11.18 -19.23 8.79
CA ILE A 11 10.23 -20.28 9.18
C ILE A 11 11.03 -21.33 9.96
N PRO A 12 10.98 -21.28 11.31
CA PRO A 12 11.69 -22.24 12.13
C PRO A 12 11.29 -23.69 11.80
N ASN A 13 12.26 -24.59 11.92
CA ASN A 13 12.11 -26.04 11.72
C ASN A 13 11.41 -26.43 10.41
N SER A 14 11.74 -25.74 9.32
CA SER A 14 11.16 -25.97 8.00
C SER A 14 12.22 -26.00 6.91
N SER A 15 11.96 -26.72 5.82
CA SER A 15 12.78 -26.67 4.61
C SER A 15 12.32 -25.63 3.60
N THR A 16 11.24 -24.88 3.89
CA THR A 16 10.63 -23.91 2.98
C THR A 16 11.66 -22.94 2.41
N TYR A 17 11.64 -22.80 1.09
CA TYR A 17 12.53 -21.92 0.35
C TYR A 17 11.69 -21.16 -0.66
N GLY A 18 11.75 -19.83 -0.65
CA GLY A 18 10.93 -19.02 -1.55
C GLY A 18 11.53 -17.66 -1.83
N ILE A 19 11.29 -17.15 -3.03
CA ILE A 19 11.58 -15.76 -3.41
C ILE A 19 10.28 -15.18 -3.96
N SER A 20 9.96 -13.95 -3.56
CA SER A 20 8.77 -13.23 -3.98
C SER A 20 8.56 -13.25 -5.50
N LYS A 21 7.36 -13.65 -5.93
CA LYS A 21 6.93 -13.63 -7.35
C LYS A 21 6.69 -12.22 -7.91
N ARG A 22 6.90 -11.17 -7.12
CA ARG A 22 6.81 -9.77 -7.60
C ARG A 22 8.13 -9.21 -8.11
N LEU A 23 9.24 -9.84 -7.74
CA LEU A 23 10.57 -9.45 -8.20
C LEU A 23 10.78 -9.94 -9.63
N ASP A 24 11.58 -9.23 -10.41
CA ASP A 24 11.95 -9.66 -11.76
C ASP A 24 12.89 -10.90 -11.73
N ASP A 25 13.05 -11.56 -12.87
CA ASP A 25 13.84 -12.79 -12.96
C ASP A 25 15.36 -12.60 -12.82
N GLY A 26 15.88 -11.40 -13.09
CA GLY A 26 17.27 -11.04 -12.81
C GLY A 26 17.51 -10.96 -11.30
N GLU A 27 16.65 -10.24 -10.62
CA GLU A 27 16.71 -10.01 -9.18
C GLU A 27 16.46 -11.29 -8.38
N ARG A 28 15.52 -12.13 -8.81
CA ARG A 28 15.33 -13.47 -8.23
C ARG A 28 16.58 -14.33 -8.33
N ARG A 29 17.34 -14.26 -9.44
CA ARG A 29 18.60 -15.01 -9.58
C ARG A 29 19.68 -14.46 -8.65
N ARG A 30 19.79 -13.14 -8.53
CA ARG A 30 20.72 -12.49 -7.59
C ARG A 30 20.42 -12.89 -6.15
N LEU A 31 19.17 -12.76 -5.73
CA LEU A 31 18.72 -13.08 -4.37
C LEU A 31 18.82 -14.57 -4.05
N ARG A 32 18.61 -15.45 -5.04
CA ARG A 32 18.84 -16.90 -4.90
C ARG A 32 20.30 -17.18 -4.54
N ASN A 33 21.24 -16.61 -5.27
CA ASN A 33 22.68 -16.79 -5.01
C ASN A 33 23.11 -16.28 -3.62
N ILE A 34 22.48 -15.20 -3.14
CA ILE A 34 22.72 -14.69 -1.78
C ILE A 34 22.12 -15.65 -0.75
N LEU A 35 20.85 -16.03 -0.94
CA LEU A 35 20.12 -16.84 0.01
C LEU A 35 20.76 -18.22 0.20
N ASP A 36 21.29 -18.82 -0.86
CA ASP A 36 21.96 -20.12 -0.80
C ASP A 36 23.21 -20.11 0.10
N LYS A 37 23.83 -18.95 0.32
CA LYS A 37 24.98 -18.77 1.23
C LYS A 37 24.58 -18.47 2.67
N VAL A 38 23.42 -17.83 2.84
CA VAL A 38 22.99 -17.25 4.12
C VAL A 38 21.96 -18.12 4.84
N LYS A 39 21.23 -18.96 4.09
CA LYS A 39 20.15 -19.77 4.63
C LYS A 39 20.69 -20.77 5.69
N PRO A 40 20.14 -20.77 6.91
CA PRO A 40 20.45 -21.78 7.92
C PRO A 40 19.89 -23.16 7.52
N PRO A 41 20.61 -24.27 7.78
CA PRO A 41 20.22 -25.59 7.30
C PRO A 41 18.90 -26.11 7.90
N GLN A 42 18.58 -25.72 9.14
CA GLN A 42 17.42 -26.22 9.89
C GLN A 42 16.15 -25.37 9.72
N HIS A 43 16.23 -24.22 9.05
CA HIS A 43 15.11 -23.29 8.96
C HIS A 43 14.83 -22.84 7.54
N GLY A 44 13.56 -22.57 7.28
CA GLY A 44 13.08 -22.10 6.00
C GLY A 44 13.24 -20.59 5.91
N VAL A 45 13.45 -20.09 4.70
CA VAL A 45 13.56 -18.64 4.46
C VAL A 45 12.79 -18.27 3.19
N ILE A 46 11.98 -17.22 3.29
CA ILE A 46 11.26 -16.62 2.16
C ILE A 46 11.72 -15.18 1.98
N VAL A 47 12.20 -14.84 0.79
CA VAL A 47 12.63 -13.47 0.43
C VAL A 47 11.42 -12.63 0.00
N ARG A 48 11.28 -11.45 0.61
CA ARG A 48 10.19 -10.48 0.38
C ARG A 48 10.54 -9.56 -0.80
N THR A 49 9.53 -8.87 -1.34
CA THR A 49 9.72 -7.85 -2.39
C THR A 49 10.62 -6.70 -1.92
N ALA A 50 10.60 -6.37 -0.63
CA ALA A 50 11.45 -5.33 -0.04
C ALA A 50 12.96 -5.65 -0.10
N ALA A 51 13.35 -6.87 -0.50
CA ALA A 51 14.75 -7.26 -0.68
C ALA A 51 15.32 -6.84 -2.05
N GLU A 52 14.52 -6.22 -2.92
CA GLU A 52 14.96 -5.70 -4.21
C GLU A 52 16.12 -4.70 -4.05
N GLY A 53 17.24 -4.94 -4.75
CA GLY A 53 18.43 -4.09 -4.68
C GLY A 53 19.25 -4.19 -3.38
N VAL A 54 18.77 -4.92 -2.38
CA VAL A 54 19.40 -5.03 -1.05
C VAL A 54 20.69 -5.84 -1.10
N THR A 55 21.70 -5.44 -0.32
CA THR A 55 23.02 -6.09 -0.30
C THR A 55 23.00 -7.47 0.36
N SER A 56 24.04 -8.28 0.12
CA SER A 56 24.16 -9.60 0.75
C SER A 56 24.30 -9.49 2.27
N GLU A 57 24.99 -8.45 2.73
CA GLU A 57 25.28 -8.13 4.12
C GLU A 57 23.99 -7.78 4.88
N GLU A 58 23.11 -6.98 4.29
CA GLU A 58 21.81 -6.63 4.86
C GLU A 58 20.89 -7.83 4.98
N ILE A 59 20.82 -8.68 3.95
CA ILE A 59 20.05 -9.94 3.99
C ILE A 59 20.61 -10.86 5.08
N SER A 60 21.94 -10.97 5.18
CA SER A 60 22.61 -11.77 6.21
C SER A 60 22.37 -11.23 7.62
N SER A 61 22.29 -9.91 7.78
CA SER A 61 21.95 -9.27 9.04
C SER A 61 20.52 -9.60 9.45
N ASP A 62 19.56 -9.46 8.53
CA ASP A 62 18.14 -9.73 8.82
C ASP A 62 17.91 -11.22 9.17
N VAL A 63 18.55 -12.16 8.45
CA VAL A 63 18.49 -13.59 8.80
C VAL A 63 19.07 -13.86 10.19
N ARG A 64 20.27 -13.35 10.50
CA ARG A 64 20.91 -13.55 11.82
C ARG A 64 20.06 -12.99 12.96
N ARG A 65 19.45 -11.82 12.77
CA ARG A 65 18.54 -11.21 13.75
C ARG A 65 17.33 -12.10 14.02
N LEU A 66 16.69 -12.61 12.97
CA LEU A 66 15.54 -13.53 13.11
C LEU A 66 15.92 -14.85 13.78
N LEU A 67 17.15 -15.34 13.55
CA LEU A 67 17.66 -16.53 14.22
C LEU A 67 17.88 -16.30 15.71
N SER A 68 18.54 -15.20 16.08
CA SER A 68 18.72 -14.84 17.49
C SER A 68 17.37 -14.67 18.20
N GLN A 69 16.39 -14.07 17.52
CA GLN A 69 15.03 -13.97 18.02
C GLN A 69 14.37 -15.34 18.21
N TRP A 70 14.56 -16.28 17.27
CA TRP A 70 14.08 -17.65 17.42
C TRP A 70 14.73 -18.39 18.60
N GLU A 71 16.05 -18.27 18.75
CA GLU A 71 16.80 -18.89 19.85
C GLU A 71 16.31 -18.37 21.21
N GLN A 72 16.00 -17.08 21.33
CA GLN A 72 15.39 -16.51 22.55
C GLN A 72 14.01 -17.11 22.84
N ILE A 73 13.17 -17.26 21.81
CA ILE A 73 11.83 -17.86 21.94
C ILE A 73 11.95 -19.33 22.35
N GLU A 74 12.86 -20.08 21.74
CA GLU A 74 13.08 -21.50 22.04
C GLU A 74 13.63 -21.70 23.47
N ASN A 75 14.58 -20.86 23.89
CA ASN A 75 15.09 -20.87 25.26
C ASN A 75 13.98 -20.57 26.28
N LEU A 76 13.15 -19.56 26.02
CA LEU A 76 12.04 -19.21 26.89
C LEU A 76 10.98 -20.33 26.95
N ALA A 77 10.72 -20.99 25.82
CA ALA A 77 9.81 -22.14 25.73
C ALA A 77 10.29 -23.31 26.60
N ASN A 78 11.60 -23.57 26.61
CA ASN A 78 12.20 -24.67 27.37
C ASN A 78 12.30 -24.39 28.88
N THR A 79 12.30 -23.12 29.28
CA THR A 79 12.56 -22.70 30.68
C THR A 79 11.31 -22.25 31.44
N THR A 80 10.22 -21.93 30.74
CA THR A 80 9.01 -21.37 31.35
C THR A 80 7.90 -22.40 31.49
N GLN A 81 7.21 -22.42 32.62
CA GLN A 81 6.01 -23.27 32.79
C GLN A 81 4.81 -22.68 32.06
N ALA A 82 4.03 -23.54 31.41
CA ALA A 82 2.85 -23.14 30.64
C ALA A 82 1.63 -22.81 31.54
N PRO A 83 0.73 -21.89 31.13
CA PRO A 83 0.80 -21.06 29.92
C PRO A 83 1.65 -19.80 30.13
N ALA A 84 2.52 -19.47 29.16
CA ALA A 84 3.35 -18.28 29.19
C ALA A 84 3.43 -17.62 27.81
N LEU A 85 3.50 -16.29 27.79
CA LEU A 85 3.74 -15.52 26.58
C LEU A 85 5.21 -15.63 26.18
N LEU A 86 5.49 -16.36 25.10
CA LEU A 86 6.86 -16.56 24.61
C LEU A 86 7.32 -15.46 23.65
N TYR A 87 6.38 -14.89 22.90
CA TYR A 87 6.63 -13.85 21.93
C TYR A 87 5.36 -13.03 21.72
N ARG A 88 5.52 -11.71 21.74
CA ARG A 88 4.49 -10.76 21.34
C ARG A 88 4.93 -10.12 20.04
N GLU A 89 4.07 -10.12 19.04
CA GLU A 89 4.35 -9.34 17.84
C GLU A 89 4.46 -7.85 18.21
N PRO A 90 5.37 -7.10 17.55
CA PRO A 90 5.46 -5.66 17.74
C PRO A 90 4.11 -4.97 17.48
N ASP A 91 3.96 -3.80 18.10
CA ASP A 91 2.81 -2.92 17.87
C ASP A 91 2.61 -2.66 16.36
N MET A 92 1.36 -2.37 15.97
CA MET A 92 0.98 -1.99 14.62
C MET A 92 1.90 -0.91 14.04
N ALA A 93 2.27 0.11 14.82
CA ALA A 93 3.16 1.17 14.36
C ALA A 93 4.53 0.62 13.93
N VAL A 94 5.16 -0.22 14.76
CA VAL A 94 6.45 -0.86 14.44
C VAL A 94 6.32 -1.76 13.22
N ARG A 95 5.20 -2.47 13.07
CA ARG A 95 4.92 -3.30 11.89
C ARG A 95 4.81 -2.48 10.61
N VAL A 96 4.10 -1.35 10.65
CA VAL A 96 3.98 -0.44 9.51
C VAL A 96 5.36 0.12 9.14
N ILE A 97 6.17 0.54 10.12
CA ILE A 97 7.53 1.02 9.86
C ILE A 97 8.41 -0.07 9.25
N ARG A 98 8.38 -1.29 9.78
CA ARG A 98 9.11 -2.43 9.20
C ARG A 98 8.78 -2.64 7.73
N GLU A 99 7.50 -2.50 7.38
CA GLU A 99 6.97 -2.88 6.07
C GLU A 99 7.01 -1.74 5.05
N GLU A 100 6.79 -0.50 5.47
CA GLU A 100 6.65 0.66 4.59
C GLU A 100 7.89 1.56 4.57
N PHE A 101 8.55 1.74 5.72
CA PHE A 101 9.59 2.76 5.82
C PHE A 101 10.81 2.38 4.99
N SER A 102 11.24 3.27 4.11
CA SER A 102 12.40 3.08 3.22
C SER A 102 13.11 4.42 3.01
N ASP A 103 14.22 4.39 2.29
CA ASP A 103 14.99 5.57 1.89
C ASP A 103 14.18 6.60 1.08
N ASN A 104 13.06 6.18 0.47
CA ASN A 104 12.10 7.05 -0.22
C ASN A 104 11.30 7.97 0.72
N TYR A 105 11.30 7.71 2.03
CA TYR A 105 10.60 8.52 3.02
C TYR A 105 11.57 9.50 3.68
N ARG A 106 11.18 10.76 3.78
CA ARG A 106 12.00 11.81 4.40
C ARG A 106 12.24 11.55 5.88
N SER A 107 11.17 11.37 6.64
CA SER A 107 11.21 11.12 8.08
C SER A 107 9.94 10.42 8.56
N VAL A 108 10.01 9.86 9.76
CA VAL A 108 8.89 9.33 10.53
C VAL A 108 8.78 10.19 11.77
N VAL A 109 7.66 10.90 11.90
CA VAL A 109 7.44 11.85 12.98
C VAL A 109 6.45 11.23 13.97
N ILE A 110 6.80 11.18 15.25
CA ILE A 110 6.01 10.51 16.31
C ILE A 110 5.85 11.48 17.49
N ASP A 111 4.62 11.70 17.95
CA ASP A 111 4.30 12.61 19.06
C ASP A 111 4.04 11.90 20.40
N ASP A 112 4.19 10.58 20.46
CA ASP A 112 4.21 9.76 21.68
C ASP A 112 5.64 9.29 22.02
N GLU A 113 6.10 9.59 23.24
CA GLU A 113 7.49 9.37 23.64
C GLU A 113 7.83 7.87 23.79
N ALA A 114 6.89 7.06 24.28
CA ALA A 114 7.11 5.63 24.43
C ALA A 114 7.23 4.95 23.06
N LEU A 115 6.30 5.27 22.15
CA LEU A 115 6.31 4.77 20.79
C LEU A 115 7.54 5.25 20.00
N TYR A 116 7.96 6.50 20.19
CA TYR A 116 9.18 7.02 19.57
C TYR A 116 10.39 6.18 19.95
N ARG A 117 10.58 5.88 21.24
CA ARG A 117 11.69 5.02 21.72
C ARG A 117 11.61 3.63 21.11
N ASP A 118 10.45 2.99 21.16
CA ASP A 118 10.25 1.65 20.63
C ASP A 118 10.55 1.57 19.11
N VAL A 119 10.07 2.56 18.34
CA VAL A 119 10.31 2.63 16.89
C VAL A 119 11.78 2.95 16.59
N HIS A 120 12.38 3.89 17.31
CA HIS A 120 13.77 4.28 17.11
C HIS A 120 14.73 3.12 17.40
N ASP A 121 14.55 2.41 18.51
CA ASP A 121 15.37 1.25 18.89
C ASP A 121 15.20 0.12 17.86
N TYR A 122 13.95 -0.12 17.43
CA TYR A 122 13.65 -1.12 16.41
C TYR A 122 14.35 -0.80 15.08
N VAL A 123 14.20 0.43 14.57
CA VAL A 123 14.82 0.86 13.31
C VAL A 123 16.34 0.85 13.41
N SER A 124 16.90 1.31 14.54
CA SER A 124 18.34 1.26 14.81
C SER A 124 18.89 -0.16 14.74
N SER A 125 18.13 -1.15 15.21
CA SER A 125 18.55 -2.56 15.16
C SER A 125 18.50 -3.19 13.77
N ILE A 126 17.69 -2.66 12.85
CA ILE A 126 17.43 -3.25 11.53
C ILE A 126 18.11 -2.49 10.40
N SER A 127 18.03 -1.17 10.44
CA SER A 127 18.60 -0.26 9.44
C SER A 127 19.10 1.00 10.14
N PRO A 128 20.32 0.97 10.71
CA PRO A 128 20.92 2.11 11.38
C PRO A 128 20.93 3.38 10.52
N ALA A 129 21.08 3.23 9.20
CA ALA A 129 21.06 4.34 8.24
C ALA A 129 19.72 5.10 8.17
N LEU A 130 18.63 4.49 8.64
CA LEU A 130 17.30 5.09 8.69
C LEU A 130 16.92 5.59 10.10
N ALA A 131 17.74 5.31 11.12
CA ALA A 131 17.44 5.68 12.50
C ALA A 131 17.37 7.21 12.70
N ASP A 132 18.29 7.95 12.08
CA ASP A 132 18.35 9.42 12.14
C ASP A 132 17.13 10.11 11.52
N ARG A 133 16.28 9.36 10.82
CA ARG A 133 15.03 9.86 10.21
C ARG A 133 13.80 9.64 11.10
N ILE A 134 13.97 9.01 12.26
CA ILE A 134 12.91 8.88 13.27
C ILE A 134 12.99 10.12 14.17
N GLU A 135 11.98 10.98 14.08
CA GLU A 135 11.94 12.29 14.73
C GLU A 135 10.84 12.30 15.81
N PHE A 136 11.19 12.77 17.01
CA PHE A 136 10.20 13.00 18.06
C PHE A 136 9.57 14.38 17.90
N TYR A 137 8.23 14.42 17.90
CA TYR A 137 7.45 15.64 17.82
C TYR A 137 7.06 16.11 19.22
N ASP A 138 7.85 17.03 19.77
CA ASP A 138 7.61 17.55 21.11
C ASP A 138 6.48 18.57 21.14
N ARG A 139 5.31 18.11 21.57
CA ARG A 139 4.09 18.92 21.76
C ARG A 139 4.23 20.05 22.80
N SER A 140 5.31 20.08 23.59
CA SER A 140 5.58 21.18 24.51
C SER A 140 6.23 22.38 23.83
N THR A 141 6.91 22.15 22.70
CA THR A 141 7.60 23.19 21.91
C THR A 141 6.81 23.60 20.67
N GLU A 142 6.02 22.69 20.12
CA GLU A 142 5.17 22.93 18.96
C GLU A 142 3.69 23.07 19.36
N PRO A 143 3.05 24.22 19.10
CA PRO A 143 1.67 24.46 19.55
C PRO A 143 0.61 23.73 18.69
N LEU A 144 0.95 23.39 17.45
CA LEU A 144 0.06 22.64 16.56
C LEU A 144 0.20 21.14 16.82
N SER A 145 -0.87 20.37 16.59
CA SER A 145 -0.74 18.91 16.54
C SER A 145 0.08 18.48 15.33
N ILE A 146 0.67 17.28 15.40
CA ILE A 146 1.40 16.67 14.27
C ILE A 146 0.54 16.63 12.98
N PHE A 147 -0.76 16.37 13.10
CA PHE A 147 -1.67 16.31 11.96
C PHE A 147 -1.97 17.69 11.36
N GLU A 148 -2.15 18.72 12.18
CA GLU A 148 -2.32 20.09 11.70
C GLU A 148 -1.03 20.60 11.04
N ARG A 149 0.13 20.34 11.65
CA ARG A 149 1.44 20.76 11.14
C ARG A 149 1.72 20.23 9.74
N HIS A 150 1.25 19.01 9.45
CA HIS A 150 1.45 18.30 8.19
C HIS A 150 0.20 18.26 7.29
N HIS A 151 -0.85 19.03 7.63
CA HIS A 151 -2.11 19.09 6.88
C HIS A 151 -2.73 17.72 6.58
N VAL A 152 -2.65 16.79 7.55
CA VAL A 152 -3.17 15.43 7.39
C VAL A 152 -4.69 15.45 7.34
N HIS A 153 -5.35 16.33 8.09
CA HIS A 153 -6.80 16.46 8.12
C HIS A 153 -7.37 16.84 6.75
N GLU A 154 -6.79 17.83 6.10
CA GLU A 154 -7.18 18.28 4.76
C GLU A 154 -6.98 17.17 3.73
N GLN A 155 -5.90 16.39 3.87
CA GLN A 155 -5.65 15.23 3.01
C GLN A 155 -6.68 14.11 3.22
N VAL A 156 -7.07 13.83 4.47
CA VAL A 156 -8.12 12.84 4.78
C VAL A 156 -9.47 13.30 4.24
N HIS A 157 -9.85 14.56 4.46
CA HIS A 157 -11.08 15.11 3.89
C HIS A 157 -11.11 14.99 2.36
N LYS A 158 -10.02 15.37 1.70
CA LYS A 158 -9.88 15.20 0.25
C LYS A 158 -9.93 13.74 -0.21
N ALA A 159 -9.45 12.81 0.62
CA ALA A 159 -9.52 11.37 0.34
C ALA A 159 -10.93 10.79 0.56
N LEU A 160 -11.79 11.45 1.34
CA LEU A 160 -13.19 11.09 1.51
C LEU A 160 -14.09 11.68 0.40
N ASP A 161 -13.64 12.72 -0.30
CA ASP A 161 -14.40 13.31 -1.41
C ASP A 161 -14.63 12.31 -2.54
N ARG A 162 -15.85 12.29 -3.09
CA ARG A 162 -16.21 11.51 -4.28
C ARG A 162 -15.37 11.91 -5.51
N LYS A 163 -15.03 13.20 -5.63
CA LYS A 163 -14.34 13.78 -6.78
C LYS A 163 -12.85 14.03 -6.50
N VAL A 164 -11.99 13.53 -7.37
CA VAL A 164 -10.54 13.76 -7.30
C VAL A 164 -10.09 14.58 -8.51
N TRP A 165 -9.45 15.71 -8.28
CA TRP A 165 -8.93 16.56 -9.36
C TRP A 165 -7.57 16.07 -9.85
N LEU A 166 -7.41 16.03 -11.16
CA LEU A 166 -6.15 15.73 -11.84
C LEU A 166 -5.36 17.04 -12.05
N PRO A 167 -4.02 17.04 -11.91
CA PRO A 167 -3.15 18.17 -12.28
C PRO A 167 -3.50 18.91 -13.58
N SER A 168 -3.88 18.21 -14.65
CA SER A 168 -4.24 18.83 -15.94
C SER A 168 -5.66 19.45 -15.97
N GLY A 169 -6.39 19.41 -14.85
CA GLY A 169 -7.73 19.97 -14.71
C GLY A 169 -8.87 18.99 -15.01
N GLY A 170 -8.57 17.76 -15.42
CA GLY A 170 -9.53 16.65 -15.43
C GLY A 170 -9.94 16.21 -14.02
N SER A 171 -10.82 15.22 -13.92
CA SER A 171 -11.23 14.69 -12.62
C SER A 171 -11.68 13.25 -12.68
N LEU A 172 -11.47 12.54 -11.58
CA LEU A 172 -12.01 11.22 -11.32
C LEU A 172 -13.25 11.33 -10.44
N ILE A 173 -14.26 10.52 -10.70
CA ILE A 173 -15.43 10.34 -9.85
C ILE A 173 -15.41 8.90 -9.36
N ILE A 174 -15.26 8.70 -8.04
CA ILE A 174 -15.17 7.37 -7.43
C ILE A 174 -16.49 7.06 -6.72
N GLU A 175 -17.20 6.03 -7.17
CA GLU A 175 -18.48 5.61 -6.61
C GLU A 175 -18.47 4.19 -6.09
N HIS A 176 -18.98 4.02 -4.88
CA HIS A 176 -19.14 2.73 -4.23
C HIS A 176 -20.56 2.23 -4.44
N THR A 177 -20.69 1.05 -5.02
CA THR A 177 -21.95 0.31 -5.06
C THR A 177 -21.88 -0.87 -4.09
N GLU A 178 -22.97 -1.63 -3.97
CA GLU A 178 -23.02 -2.82 -3.12
C GLU A 178 -21.98 -3.88 -3.52
N ALA A 179 -21.79 -4.10 -4.83
CA ALA A 179 -20.98 -5.20 -5.34
C ALA A 179 -19.60 -4.77 -5.89
N LEU A 180 -19.50 -3.55 -6.42
CA LEU A 180 -18.30 -3.07 -7.11
C LEU A 180 -18.08 -1.57 -6.91
N THR A 181 -16.86 -1.12 -7.20
CA THR A 181 -16.52 0.31 -7.24
C THR A 181 -16.41 0.76 -8.70
N VAL A 182 -17.08 1.86 -9.06
CA VAL A 182 -16.98 2.47 -10.38
C VAL A 182 -16.11 3.72 -10.29
N ILE A 183 -15.22 3.89 -11.25
CA ILE A 183 -14.39 5.10 -11.37
C ILE A 183 -14.56 5.69 -12.77
N ASP A 184 -15.10 6.90 -12.83
CA ASP A 184 -15.33 7.63 -14.07
C ASP A 184 -14.27 8.72 -14.28
N VAL A 185 -13.74 8.83 -15.49
CA VAL A 185 -12.69 9.79 -15.85
C VAL A 185 -13.26 10.91 -16.72
N ASN A 186 -13.17 12.14 -16.21
CA ASN A 186 -13.61 13.33 -16.92
C ASN A 186 -12.43 14.18 -17.40
N THR A 187 -12.56 14.80 -18.57
CA THR A 187 -11.63 15.83 -19.05
C THR A 187 -11.91 17.19 -18.41
N GLY A 188 -10.88 18.02 -18.30
CA GLY A 188 -11.00 19.40 -17.83
C GLY A 188 -11.51 20.36 -18.91
N LYS A 189 -11.89 21.58 -18.51
CA LYS A 189 -12.33 22.64 -19.42
C LYS A 189 -11.21 23.19 -20.32
N ASN A 190 -9.93 22.96 -19.98
CA ASN A 190 -8.77 23.44 -20.73
C ASN A 190 -8.38 22.45 -21.82
N VAL A 191 -9.22 22.31 -22.84
CA VAL A 191 -8.84 21.63 -24.08
C VAL A 191 -7.93 22.60 -24.84
N GLY A 192 -6.61 22.45 -24.68
CA GLY A 192 -5.64 23.27 -25.40
C GLY A 192 -5.82 23.16 -26.91
N SER A 193 -5.20 24.05 -27.69
CA SER A 193 -5.26 24.10 -29.16
C SER A 193 -4.64 22.88 -29.89
N LYS A 194 -4.40 21.79 -29.17
CA LYS A 194 -3.87 20.52 -29.69
C LYS A 194 -5.01 19.57 -30.07
N SER A 195 -4.67 18.49 -30.76
CA SER A 195 -5.61 17.42 -31.12
C SER A 195 -6.38 16.92 -29.88
N LEU A 196 -7.70 16.75 -30.02
CA LEU A 196 -8.57 16.22 -28.97
C LEU A 196 -8.07 14.85 -28.48
N GLU A 197 -7.68 13.97 -29.41
CA GLU A 197 -7.14 12.63 -29.11
C GLU A 197 -5.89 12.68 -28.24
N GLU A 198 -4.96 13.61 -28.49
CA GLU A 198 -3.75 13.75 -27.65
C GLU A 198 -4.12 14.20 -26.23
N THR A 199 -5.10 15.10 -26.11
CA THR A 199 -5.58 15.60 -24.81
C THR A 199 -6.25 14.48 -24.00
N VAL A 200 -7.10 13.68 -24.65
CA VAL A 200 -7.76 12.53 -24.04
C VAL A 200 -6.75 11.50 -23.58
N TYR A 201 -5.82 11.11 -24.45
CA TYR A 201 -4.78 10.15 -24.11
C TYR A 201 -3.94 10.61 -22.91
N ARG A 202 -3.52 11.88 -22.88
CA ARG A 202 -2.78 12.45 -21.74
C ARG A 202 -3.59 12.45 -20.44
N ASN A 203 -4.87 12.80 -20.50
CA ASN A 203 -5.75 12.78 -19.34
C ASN A 203 -5.94 11.36 -18.80
N ASN A 204 -6.10 10.35 -19.69
CA ASN A 204 -6.23 8.95 -19.28
C ASN A 204 -4.94 8.38 -18.67
N LEU A 205 -3.76 8.76 -19.17
CA LEU A 205 -2.49 8.39 -18.55
C LEU A 205 -2.36 8.91 -17.12
N GLU A 206 -2.74 10.18 -16.93
CA GLU A 206 -2.73 10.83 -15.62
C GLU A 206 -3.77 10.21 -14.68
N ALA A 207 -4.97 9.93 -15.20
CA ALA A 207 -6.01 9.21 -14.50
C ALA A 207 -5.54 7.83 -14.06
N ALA A 208 -4.89 7.04 -14.92
CA ALA A 208 -4.38 5.71 -14.56
C ALA A 208 -3.44 5.76 -13.34
N ILE A 209 -2.52 6.72 -13.32
CA ILE A 209 -1.57 6.89 -12.20
C ILE A 209 -2.31 7.30 -10.91
N GLU A 210 -3.23 8.27 -11.01
CA GLU A 210 -3.97 8.76 -9.85
C GLU A 210 -4.96 7.71 -9.32
N ILE A 211 -5.62 6.93 -10.18
CA ILE A 211 -6.49 5.82 -9.77
C ILE A 211 -5.69 4.80 -8.95
N ALA A 212 -4.53 4.35 -9.45
CA ALA A 212 -3.68 3.40 -8.73
C ALA A 212 -3.24 3.94 -7.35
N LYS A 213 -3.07 5.26 -7.22
CA LYS A 213 -2.77 5.92 -5.94
C LYS A 213 -4.01 5.96 -5.04
N GLN A 214 -5.18 6.34 -5.54
CA GLN A 214 -6.43 6.42 -4.77
C GLN A 214 -6.87 5.05 -4.26
N LEU A 215 -6.70 3.98 -5.04
CA LEU A 215 -6.98 2.61 -4.60
C LEU A 215 -6.19 2.23 -3.34
N ARG A 216 -4.92 2.68 -3.24
CA ARG A 216 -4.09 2.47 -2.04
C ARG A 216 -4.49 3.40 -0.89
N LEU A 217 -4.67 4.70 -1.17
CA LEU A 217 -4.97 5.70 -0.15
C LEU A 217 -6.31 5.45 0.54
N ARG A 218 -7.31 4.97 -0.21
CA ARG A 218 -8.67 4.71 0.28
C ARG A 218 -8.90 3.24 0.66
N ASP A 219 -7.89 2.39 0.53
CA ASP A 219 -7.96 0.92 0.63
C ASP A 219 -9.16 0.29 -0.11
N ILE A 220 -9.40 0.72 -1.35
CA ILE A 220 -10.52 0.21 -2.16
C ILE A 220 -10.20 -1.22 -2.62
N GLY A 221 -11.09 -2.16 -2.35
CA GLY A 221 -10.92 -3.56 -2.74
C GLY A 221 -12.21 -4.23 -3.20
N GLY A 222 -12.06 -5.36 -3.90
CA GLY A 222 -13.14 -6.05 -4.59
C GLY A 222 -13.04 -5.88 -6.11
N ILE A 223 -14.18 -5.89 -6.77
CA ILE A 223 -14.30 -5.64 -8.21
C ILE A 223 -14.33 -4.12 -8.42
N ILE A 224 -13.49 -3.63 -9.32
CA ILE A 224 -13.40 -2.22 -9.67
C ILE A 224 -13.54 -2.12 -11.20
N VAL A 225 -14.41 -1.22 -11.65
CA VAL A 225 -14.64 -0.90 -13.05
C VAL A 225 -14.24 0.54 -13.29
N ILE A 226 -13.40 0.77 -14.29
CA ILE A 226 -12.88 2.09 -14.64
C ILE A 226 -13.36 2.45 -16.03
N ASP A 227 -14.05 3.58 -16.14
CA ASP A 227 -14.50 4.17 -17.38
C ASP A 227 -13.51 5.26 -17.82
N PHE A 228 -12.57 4.87 -18.68
CA PHE A 228 -11.65 5.82 -19.30
C PHE A 228 -12.33 6.51 -20.47
N ILE A 229 -11.94 7.75 -20.74
CA ILE A 229 -12.48 8.48 -21.89
C ILE A 229 -12.12 7.74 -23.18
N ASP A 230 -13.08 7.62 -24.10
CA ASP A 230 -12.91 6.93 -25.38
C ASP A 230 -11.69 7.40 -26.16
N MET A 231 -10.88 6.43 -26.63
CA MET A 231 -9.70 6.65 -27.45
C MET A 231 -9.83 5.86 -28.75
N GLU A 232 -9.69 6.54 -29.90
CA GLU A 232 -9.81 5.89 -31.20
C GLU A 232 -8.61 4.98 -31.48
N ILE A 233 -7.42 5.43 -31.10
CA ILE A 233 -6.16 4.76 -31.39
C ILE A 233 -5.95 3.60 -30.42
N LYS A 234 -5.92 2.36 -30.93
CA LYS A 234 -5.66 1.17 -30.13
C LYS A 234 -4.33 1.24 -29.35
N GLY A 235 -3.28 1.80 -29.95
CA GLY A 235 -1.99 1.99 -29.27
C GLY A 235 -2.10 2.87 -28.02
N ASN A 236 -2.96 3.89 -28.02
CA ASN A 236 -3.19 4.74 -26.85
C ASN A 236 -3.90 3.95 -25.73
N ARG A 237 -4.90 3.14 -26.08
CA ARG A 237 -5.60 2.24 -25.15
C ARG A 237 -4.65 1.25 -24.47
N ASP A 238 -3.83 0.56 -25.28
CA ASP A 238 -2.88 -0.43 -24.78
C ASP A 238 -1.84 0.21 -23.85
N ASP A 239 -1.39 1.42 -24.17
CA ASP A 239 -0.43 2.15 -23.35
C ASP A 239 -1.02 2.66 -22.03
N VAL A 240 -2.27 3.13 -22.00
CA VAL A 240 -2.96 3.50 -20.74
C VAL A 240 -3.05 2.30 -19.80
N VAL A 241 -3.44 1.13 -20.30
CA VAL A 241 -3.50 -0.09 -19.48
C VAL A 241 -2.11 -0.51 -18.99
N LYS A 242 -1.08 -0.37 -19.84
CA LYS A 242 0.30 -0.64 -19.45
C LYS A 242 0.75 0.27 -18.31
N VAL A 243 0.57 1.59 -18.45
CA VAL A 243 0.90 2.57 -17.40
C VAL A 243 0.11 2.32 -16.13
N PHE A 244 -1.15 1.91 -16.25
CA PHE A 244 -1.97 1.54 -15.09
C PHE A 244 -1.38 0.33 -14.35
N ARG A 245 -0.98 -0.73 -15.07
CA ARG A 245 -0.31 -1.92 -14.50
C ARG A 245 1.01 -1.54 -13.82
N GLU A 246 1.81 -0.67 -14.42
CA GLU A 246 3.06 -0.16 -13.83
C GLU A 246 2.80 0.65 -12.55
N ALA A 247 1.78 1.50 -12.53
CA ALA A 247 1.41 2.27 -11.34
C ALA A 247 0.88 1.39 -10.20
N LEU A 248 0.18 0.29 -10.54
CA LEU A 248 -0.29 -0.73 -9.60
C LEU A 248 0.82 -1.66 -9.11
N ALA A 249 1.96 -1.77 -9.80
CA ALA A 249 3.08 -2.61 -9.35
C ALA A 249 3.64 -2.14 -7.99
N ARG A 250 3.43 -0.87 -7.64
CA ARG A 250 3.76 -0.29 -6.32
C ARG A 250 2.78 -0.71 -5.22
N ASP A 251 1.64 -1.31 -5.56
CA ASP A 251 0.67 -1.80 -4.60
C ASP A 251 1.09 -3.17 -4.03
N LYS A 252 1.17 -3.26 -2.71
CA LYS A 252 1.47 -4.52 -2.01
C LYS A 252 0.28 -5.46 -1.96
N THR A 253 -0.89 -5.01 -2.33
CA THR A 253 -2.12 -5.80 -2.45
C THR A 253 -2.11 -6.57 -3.76
N ARG A 254 -2.67 -7.79 -3.78
CA ARG A 254 -2.79 -8.54 -5.03
C ARG A 254 -3.83 -7.87 -5.91
N THR A 255 -3.42 -7.47 -7.10
CA THR A 255 -4.27 -6.88 -8.13
C THR A 255 -4.27 -7.78 -9.37
N GLN A 256 -5.35 -7.71 -10.13
CA GLN A 256 -5.46 -8.33 -11.45
C GLN A 256 -6.25 -7.38 -12.34
N VAL A 257 -5.64 -6.97 -13.47
CA VAL A 257 -6.19 -5.97 -14.40
C VAL A 257 -6.40 -6.64 -15.75
N PHE A 258 -7.63 -6.59 -16.25
CA PHE A 258 -7.99 -7.07 -17.58
C PHE A 258 -7.71 -5.97 -18.64
N ASP A 259 -7.70 -6.36 -19.91
CA ASP A 259 -7.57 -5.39 -21.00
C ASP A 259 -8.87 -4.58 -21.14
N ILE A 260 -8.83 -3.47 -21.90
CA ILE A 260 -10.02 -2.65 -22.15
C ILE A 260 -11.05 -3.52 -22.89
N SER A 261 -12.27 -3.58 -22.35
CA SER A 261 -13.40 -4.27 -22.94
C SER A 261 -13.86 -3.59 -24.24
N GLU A 262 -14.74 -4.26 -24.99
CA GLU A 262 -15.38 -3.67 -26.17
C GLU A 262 -16.25 -2.44 -25.82
N LEU A 263 -16.67 -2.33 -24.56
CA LEU A 263 -17.43 -1.19 -24.04
C LEU A 263 -16.56 -0.02 -23.57
N GLY A 264 -15.22 -0.10 -23.73
CA GLY A 264 -14.30 0.95 -23.27
C GLY A 264 -13.91 0.87 -21.79
N LEU A 265 -14.49 -0.08 -21.04
CA LEU A 265 -14.25 -0.24 -19.61
C LEU A 265 -13.01 -1.08 -19.31
N VAL A 266 -12.27 -0.70 -18.26
CA VAL A 266 -11.22 -1.53 -17.66
C VAL A 266 -11.74 -2.16 -16.39
N GLU A 267 -11.70 -3.50 -16.35
CA GLU A 267 -12.09 -4.29 -15.19
C GLU A 267 -10.85 -4.71 -14.41
N MET A 268 -10.93 -4.65 -13.08
CA MET A 268 -9.89 -5.18 -12.23
C MET A 268 -10.42 -5.75 -10.93
N THR A 269 -9.61 -6.60 -10.30
CA THR A 269 -9.81 -7.00 -8.91
C THR A 269 -8.63 -6.57 -8.06
N ARG A 270 -8.92 -6.11 -6.85
CA ARG A 270 -7.92 -5.83 -5.79
C ARG A 270 -8.35 -6.56 -4.52
N LYS A 271 -7.48 -7.39 -3.95
CA LYS A 271 -7.80 -8.14 -2.72
C LYS A 271 -8.19 -7.17 -1.60
N ARG A 272 -9.32 -7.40 -0.91
CA ARG A 272 -9.69 -6.65 0.30
C ARG A 272 -8.73 -6.99 1.45
N ILE A 273 -8.15 -5.97 2.07
CA ILE A 273 -7.27 -6.09 3.25
C ILE A 273 -7.97 -5.52 4.49
N GLY A 274 -8.55 -4.33 4.38
CA GLY A 274 -9.40 -3.72 5.39
C GLY A 274 -10.82 -3.43 4.90
N GLU A 275 -11.53 -2.61 5.65
CA GLU A 275 -12.91 -2.18 5.36
C GLU A 275 -12.97 -1.07 4.30
N GLY A 276 -11.91 -0.26 4.18
CA GLY A 276 -11.87 0.92 3.34
C GLY A 276 -11.96 2.22 4.15
N LEU A 277 -11.47 3.32 3.57
CA LEU A 277 -11.44 4.62 4.25
C LEU A 277 -12.86 5.16 4.47
N LEU A 278 -13.75 5.05 3.48
CA LEU A 278 -15.10 5.58 3.58
C LEU A 278 -15.90 4.83 4.64
N GLU A 279 -15.82 3.49 4.64
CA GLU A 279 -16.48 2.60 5.59
C GLU A 279 -16.00 2.84 7.03
N SER A 280 -14.73 3.18 7.21
CA SER A 280 -14.16 3.47 8.54
C SER A 280 -14.58 4.83 9.11
N PHE A 281 -14.90 5.80 8.24
CA PHE A 281 -15.15 7.20 8.63
C PHE A 281 -16.60 7.66 8.39
N ALA A 282 -17.45 6.81 7.80
CA ALA A 282 -18.83 7.14 7.49
C ALA A 282 -19.79 6.06 7.98
N THR A 283 -21.03 6.48 8.24
CA THR A 283 -22.16 5.57 8.47
C THR A 283 -23.20 5.82 7.39
N GLN A 284 -24.08 4.84 7.18
CA GLN A 284 -25.14 4.95 6.18
C GLN A 284 -26.06 6.14 6.51
N CYS A 285 -26.37 6.95 5.50
CA CYS A 285 -27.27 8.09 5.66
C CYS A 285 -28.67 7.60 6.10
N PRO A 286 -29.22 8.08 7.23
CA PRO A 286 -30.50 7.61 7.75
C PRO A 286 -31.69 8.08 6.88
N ASP A 287 -31.55 9.18 6.15
CA ASP A 287 -32.66 9.75 5.38
C ASP A 287 -32.91 9.00 4.06
N CYS A 288 -31.84 8.61 3.36
CA CYS A 288 -31.93 7.91 2.08
C CYS A 288 -31.56 6.44 2.16
N GLU A 289 -31.15 5.96 3.34
CA GLU A 289 -30.63 4.59 3.54
C GLU A 289 -29.52 4.26 2.52
N GLY A 290 -28.65 5.23 2.24
CA GLY A 290 -27.56 5.07 1.27
C GLY A 290 -27.96 5.16 -0.21
N ARG A 291 -29.23 5.44 -0.56
CA ARG A 291 -29.68 5.59 -1.95
C ARG A 291 -29.12 6.81 -2.68
N GLY A 292 -28.71 7.84 -1.95
CA GLY A 292 -28.21 9.10 -2.52
C GLY A 292 -29.26 9.95 -3.25
N VAL A 293 -30.54 9.59 -3.15
CA VAL A 293 -31.67 10.31 -3.75
C VAL A 293 -32.83 10.41 -2.77
N GLN A 294 -33.62 11.48 -2.88
CA GLN A 294 -34.87 11.64 -2.17
C GLN A 294 -36.03 11.24 -3.09
N ILE A 295 -36.89 10.33 -2.63
CA ILE A 295 -38.11 9.98 -3.34
C ILE A 295 -39.17 11.03 -3.01
N HIS A 296 -39.75 11.64 -4.04
CA HIS A 296 -40.83 12.62 -3.92
C HIS A 296 -42.20 11.90 -3.88
N PRO A 297 -42.82 11.72 -2.69
CA PRO A 297 -44.02 10.90 -2.57
C PRO A 297 -45.25 11.53 -3.24
N ASP A 298 -45.22 12.84 -3.45
CA ASP A 298 -46.20 13.62 -4.18
C ASP A 298 -46.30 13.25 -5.67
N LEU A 299 -45.24 12.67 -6.24
CA LEU A 299 -45.24 12.13 -7.61
C LEU A 299 -45.76 10.69 -7.71
N LEU A 300 -46.03 10.03 -6.57
CA LEU A 300 -46.57 8.67 -6.51
C LEU A 300 -48.11 8.63 -6.49
N VAL A 301 -48.75 9.77 -6.75
CA VAL A 301 -50.21 9.97 -6.75
C VAL A 301 -50.78 9.85 -8.16
#